data_AF-A0A1Q6R597-F1
#
_entry.id   AF-A0A1Q6R597-F1
#
_cell.length_a   1.000
_cell.length_b   1.000
_cell.length_c   1.000
_cell.angle_alpha   90.00
_cell.angle_beta   90.00
_cell.angle_gamma   90.00
#
_symmetry.space_group_name_H-M   'P 1'
#
loop_
_entity.id
_entity.type
_entity.pdbx_description
1 polymer ?
#
loop_
_entity_poly.entity_id
_entity_poly.type
_entity_poly.pdbx_seq_one_letter_code
_entity_poly.pdbx_strand_id
1 'polypeptide(L)' 'MSEASDAVVVIVSEETGTISVAVGGMLKRHLAPQTLDKLLHNELCPANDGDEKQDLSLRLKQKLQPRRKETDDNEK' A
#
# COMPACT_ATOMS: atom_id res chain seq x y z
N MET A 1 22.04 15.57 4.65
CA MET A 1 20.93 15.21 3.72
C MET A 1 19.82 14.54 4.49
N SER A 2 19.83 13.22 4.74
CA SER A 2 18.75 12.56 5.50
C SER A 2 18.70 12.90 7.01
N GLU A 3 19.76 13.48 7.58
CA GLU A 3 19.79 13.94 8.99
C GLU A 3 19.03 15.27 9.20
N ALA A 4 18.99 16.12 8.18
CA ALA A 4 18.38 17.45 8.24
C ALA A 4 17.13 17.57 7.33
N SER A 5 16.64 16.45 6.82
CA SER A 5 15.42 16.37 6.00
C SER A 5 14.75 15.02 6.20
N ASP A 6 13.52 14.90 5.74
CA ASP A 6 12.74 13.67 5.64
C ASP A 6 13.07 12.83 4.40
N ALA A 7 14.16 13.15 3.69
CA ALA A 7 14.55 12.45 2.47
C ALA A 7 15.00 11.00 2.73
N VAL A 8 14.48 10.08 1.91
CA VAL A 8 14.98 8.72 1.75
C VAL A 8 16.11 8.73 0.72
N VAL A 9 17.32 8.34 1.15
CA VAL A 9 18.52 8.34 0.27
C VAL A 9 18.98 6.91 0.03
N VAL A 10 19.01 6.48 -1.23
CA VAL A 10 19.54 5.16 -1.64
C VAL A 10 20.95 5.34 -2.17
N ILE A 11 21.86 4.47 -1.74
CA ILE A 11 23.27 4.45 -2.12
C ILE A 11 23.59 3.07 -2.68
N VAL A 12 24.21 3.03 -3.86
CA VAL A 12 24.68 1.79 -4.49
C VAL A 12 26.19 1.84 -4.60
N SER A 13 26.85 0.83 -4.07
CA SER A 13 28.29 0.65 -4.27
C SER A 13 28.57 0.29 -5.73
N GLU A 14 29.42 1.05 -6.39
CA GLU A 14 29.86 0.77 -7.77
C GLU A 14 30.59 -0.58 -7.86
N GLU A 15 31.49 -0.84 -6.91
CA GLU A 15 32.36 -2.03 -6.93
C GLU A 15 31.59 -3.31 -6.61
N THR A 16 30.69 -3.25 -5.63
CA THR A 16 30.07 -4.46 -5.06
C THR A 16 28.58 -4.56 -5.34
N GLY A 17 27.96 -3.54 -5.93
CA GLY A 17 26.49 -3.46 -6.11
C GLY A 17 25.71 -3.43 -4.79
N THR A 18 26.39 -3.31 -3.65
CA THR A 18 25.75 -3.32 -2.33
C THR A 18 24.85 -2.11 -2.17
N ILE A 19 23.62 -2.35 -1.73
CA ILE A 19 22.62 -1.29 -1.51
C ILE A 19 22.61 -0.90 -0.03
N SER A 20 22.67 0.40 0.23
CA SER A 20 22.47 1.00 1.54
C SER A 20 21.43 2.10 1.45
N VAL A 21 20.70 2.34 2.54
CA VAL A 21 19.67 3.39 2.60
C VAL A 21 19.84 4.22 3.86
N ALA A 22 19.72 5.55 3.73
CA ALA A 22 19.67 6.48 4.85
C ALA A 22 18.30 7.13 4.96
N VAL A 23 17.68 7.04 6.15
CA VAL A 23 16.40 7.68 6.51
C VAL A 23 16.52 8.24 7.94
N GLY A 24 16.16 9.50 8.17
CA GLY A 24 16.17 10.13 9.50
C GLY A 24 17.54 10.12 10.19
N GLY A 25 18.61 10.28 9.40
CA GLY A 25 19.99 10.21 9.90
C GLY A 25 20.51 8.79 10.18
N MET A 26 19.71 7.74 10.01
CA MET A 26 20.12 6.36 10.22
C MET A 26 20.51 5.68 8.90
N LEU A 27 21.72 5.10 8.86
CA LEU A 27 22.22 4.36 7.70
C LEU A 27 22.05 2.84 7.88
N LYS A 28 21.22 2.22 7.06
CA LYS A 28 21.11 0.75 6.94
C LYS A 28 21.98 0.26 5.78
N ARG A 29 22.91 -0.65 6.07
CA ARG A 29 23.88 -1.18 5.10
C ARG A 29 23.53 -2.60 4.67
N HIS A 30 24.04 -3.00 3.51
CA HIS A 30 23.94 -4.37 2.98
C HIS A 30 22.50 -4.89 2.93
N LEU A 31 21.60 -4.05 2.40
CA LEU A 31 20.20 -4.43 2.27
C LEU A 31 20.03 -5.46 1.16
N ALA A 32 19.31 -6.54 1.47
CA ALA A 32 18.79 -7.43 0.45
C ALA A 32 17.74 -6.70 -0.41
N PRO A 33 17.60 -7.02 -1.71
CA PRO A 33 16.64 -6.38 -2.59
C PRO A 33 15.19 -6.42 -2.07
N GLN A 34 14.80 -7.55 -1.47
CA GLN A 34 13.46 -7.73 -0.88
C GLN A 34 13.21 -6.81 0.32
N THR A 35 14.26 -6.48 1.08
CA THR A 35 14.17 -5.56 2.22
C THR A 35 14.11 -4.12 1.75
N LEU A 36 14.84 -3.78 0.68
CA LEU A 36 14.77 -2.46 0.05
C LEU A 36 13.36 -2.18 -0.48
N ASP A 37 12.77 -3.12 -1.20
CA ASP A 37 11.41 -2.99 -1.76
C ASP A 37 10.38 -2.64 -0.69
N LYS A 38 10.37 -3.41 0.42
CA LYS A 38 9.48 -3.16 1.57
C LYS A 38 9.73 -1.81 2.23
N LEU A 39 11.00 -1.44 2.39
CA LEU A 39 11.36 -0.16 3.00
C LEU A 39 10.87 1.01 2.14
N LEU A 40 11.13 0.96 0.83
CA LEU A 40 10.67 2.01 -0.09
C LEU A 40 9.14 2.09 -0.16
N HIS A 41 8.44 0.94 -0.21
CA HIS A 41 6.98 0.93 -0.15
C HIS A 41 6.46 1.58 1.13
N ASN A 42 7.03 1.24 2.29
CA ASN A 42 6.56 1.79 3.56
C ASN A 42 6.81 3.31 3.68
N GLU A 43 7.95 3.80 3.20
CA GLU A 43 8.33 5.20 3.36
C GLU A 43 7.73 6.11 2.27
N LEU A 44 7.51 5.60 1.05
CA LEU A 44 7.08 6.42 -0.09
C LEU A 44 5.63 6.18 -0.53
N CYS A 45 5.07 5.02 -0.21
CA CYS A 45 3.67 4.69 -0.45
C CYS A 45 2.96 4.63 0.91
N PRO A 46 2.56 5.78 1.51
CA PRO A 46 1.66 5.74 2.65
C PRO A 46 0.45 4.92 2.22
N ALA A 47 0.06 3.95 3.05
CA ALA A 47 -1.07 3.08 2.74
C ALA A 47 -2.26 3.97 2.33
N ASN A 48 -2.59 3.97 1.03
CA ASN A 48 -3.95 4.27 0.68
C ASN A 48 -4.73 3.15 1.35
N ASP A 49 -5.49 3.50 2.39
CA ASP A 49 -6.42 2.62 3.11
C ASP A 49 -7.55 2.08 2.18
N GLY A 50 -7.21 1.69 0.95
CA GLY A 50 -8.13 1.54 -0.17
C GLY A 50 -8.15 0.18 -0.84
N ASP A 51 -7.21 -0.72 -0.57
CA ASP A 51 -7.13 -1.98 -1.32
C ASP A 51 -7.15 -3.20 -0.39
N GLU A 52 -8.35 -3.78 -0.27
CA GLU A 52 -8.69 -5.08 -0.88
C GLU A 52 -9.83 -5.77 -0.11
N LYS A 53 -9.89 -5.66 1.23
CA LYS A 53 -10.95 -6.35 2.02
C LYS A 53 -12.29 -5.60 2.04
N GLN A 54 -12.27 -4.28 1.93
CA GLN A 54 -13.49 -3.47 2.02
C GLN A 54 -14.29 -3.45 0.70
N ASP A 55 -13.62 -3.35 -0.46
CA ASP A 55 -14.31 -3.32 -1.77
C ASP A 55 -15.04 -4.65 -2.06
N LEU A 56 -14.43 -5.80 -1.73
CA LEU A 56 -15.05 -7.12 -1.88
C LEU A 56 -16.31 -7.28 -1.01
N SER A 57 -16.23 -6.82 0.24
CA SER A 57 -17.33 -6.92 1.22
C SER A 57 -18.52 -6.02 0.85
N LEU A 58 -18.24 -4.82 0.31
CA LEU A 58 -19.26 -3.87 -0.11
C LEU A 58 -19.96 -4.31 -1.41
N ARG A 59 -19.19 -4.84 -2.38
CA ARG A 59 -19.76 -5.38 -3.63
C ARG A 59 -20.62 -6.62 -3.40
N LEU A 60 -20.23 -7.50 -2.49
CA LEU A 60 -21.04 -8.69 -2.17
C LEU A 60 -22.36 -8.32 -1.48
N LYS A 61 -22.34 -7.32 -0.58
CA LYS A 61 -23.54 -6.81 0.09
C LYS A 61 -24.51 -6.12 -0.88
N GLN A 62 -24.02 -5.43 -1.91
CA GLN A 62 -24.88 -4.82 -2.94
C GLN A 62 -25.61 -5.85 -3.82
N LYS A 63 -25.03 -7.03 -4.05
CA LYS A 63 -25.70 -8.10 -4.84
C LYS A 63 -26.70 -8.93 -4.05
N LEU A 64 -26.65 -8.89 -2.71
CA LEU A 64 -27.52 -9.67 -1.83
C LEU A 64 -28.76 -8.89 -1.35
N GLN A 65 -28.98 -7.65 -1.80
CA GLN A 65 -30.23 -6.95 -1.50
C GLN A 65 -31.40 -7.60 -2.26
N PRO A 66 -32.37 -8.25 -1.59
CA PRO A 66 -33.56 -8.72 -2.25
C PRO A 66 -34.36 -7.50 -2.72
N ARG A 67 -34.61 -7.39 -4.03
CA ARG A 67 -35.67 -6.52 -4.53
C ARG A 67 -36.96 -6.95 -3.86
N ARG A 68 -37.46 -6.15 -2.90
CA ARG A 68 -38.83 -6.28 -2.40
C ARG A 68 -39.76 -6.23 -3.63
N LYS A 69 -40.41 -7.35 -3.89
CA LYS A 69 -41.46 -7.48 -4.88
C LYS A 69 -42.73 -6.97 -4.19
N GLU A 70 -43.08 -5.71 -4.39
CA GLU A 70 -44.46 -5.26 -4.12
C GLU A 70 -45.30 -5.80 -5.27
N THR A 71 -45.93 -6.95 -5.01
CA THR A 71 -47.18 -7.32 -5.63
C THR A 71 -48.26 -6.49 -4.96
N ASP A 72 -48.94 -5.63 -5.70
CA ASP A 72 -50.29 -5.23 -5.33
C ASP A 72 -51.17 -5.43 -6.57
N ASP A 73 -52.07 -6.40 -6.40
CA ASP A 73 -53.19 -6.72 -7.25
C ASP A 73 -53.99 -5.45 -7.60
N ASN A 74 -54.39 -5.30 -8.86
CA ASN A 74 -55.79 -4.91 -9.06
C ASN A 74 -56.37 -5.49 -10.35
N GLU A 75 -57.36 -6.32 -10.07
CA GLU A 75 -58.35 -6.95 -10.92
C GLU A 75 -59.29 -5.90 -11.54
N LYS A 76 -59.39 -5.88 -12.87
CA LYS A 76 -60.62 -5.84 -13.72
C LYS A 76 -60.39 -5.19 -15.08
#